data_AF-W1QL36-F1
#
_entry.id   AF-W1QL36-F1
#
_cell.length_a   1.000
_cell.length_b   1.000
_cell.length_c   1.000
_cell.angle_alpha   90.00
_cell.angle_beta   90.00
_cell.angle_gamma   90.00
#
_symmetry.space_group_name_H-M   'P 1'
#
loop_
_entity.id
_entity.type
_entity.pdbx_description
1 polymer ?
#
loop_
_entity_poly.entity_id
_entity_poly.type
_entity_poly.pdbx_seq_one_letter_code
_entity_poly.pdbx_strand_id
1 'polypeptide(L)'
;MFGRLLRPSARHFSCVRPTLNASSALEAIDNRIKKLQKEAQLSPEDNSLLDRPELWQGLPDQKVLELYQQRKINLGKHYRRNKDEFTALIAASSDIHTAEMAAHAYTAEEGDMFRNQLNYQSKMYHNRGNFMADEIEEDEYDEYPTDVQEVVENFRDHLEFNRVAAYELPLLTKYRKEYVPPKKGEKPVTYRYTKYFGESHPAERKVSVSVKVSELALTREQQHKFKLLAGVRYDHVRDIFKMSSDKYLEPAQNASFLSEVMDDLIAETKRDAHKYADVPLDKRHTKAKYKKKQHRKKRVYEFPKEWERPIVPESKQVDWQQMLTE
;
A
#
# COMPACT_ATOMS: atom_id res chain seq x y z
N MET A 1 -93.31 36.52 -18.41
CA MET A 1 -93.88 35.53 -17.48
C MET A 1 -92.77 34.67 -16.93
N PHE A 2 -92.72 34.55 -15.61
CA PHE A 2 -92.11 33.51 -14.78
C PHE A 2 -90.68 33.05 -15.07
N GLY A 3 -89.82 33.24 -14.06
CA GLY A 3 -88.42 32.84 -14.07
C GLY A 3 -88.18 31.38 -13.74
N ARG A 4 -86.90 31.01 -13.72
CA ARG A 4 -86.36 29.95 -12.87
C ARG A 4 -84.94 30.32 -12.44
N LEU A 5 -84.77 30.36 -11.13
CA LEU A 5 -83.54 30.56 -10.39
C LEU A 5 -82.62 29.35 -10.57
N LEU A 6 -81.35 29.60 -10.89
CA LEU A 6 -80.25 28.66 -10.67
C LEU A 6 -79.26 29.32 -9.70
N ARG A 7 -79.09 28.68 -8.53
CA ARG A 7 -78.24 29.13 -7.42
C ARG A 7 -76.75 29.11 -7.81
N PRO A 8 -75.92 30.07 -7.39
CA PRO A 8 -74.48 29.95 -7.51
C PRO A 8 -73.93 28.99 -6.45
N SER A 9 -73.13 28.01 -6.91
CA SER A 9 -72.28 27.16 -6.07
C SER A 9 -71.14 27.99 -5.51
N ALA A 10 -71.08 28.12 -4.18
CA ALA A 10 -69.96 28.75 -3.49
C ALA A 10 -68.73 27.84 -3.55
N ARG A 11 -67.82 28.09 -4.48
CA ARG A 11 -66.43 27.63 -4.37
C ARG A 11 -65.68 28.59 -3.47
N HIS A 12 -65.42 28.16 -2.24
CA HIS A 12 -64.47 28.81 -1.35
C HIS A 12 -63.09 28.79 -2.01
N PHE A 13 -62.66 29.92 -2.56
CA PHE A 13 -61.23 30.18 -2.76
C PHE A 13 -60.66 30.64 -1.43
N SER A 14 -60.05 29.72 -0.68
CA SER A 14 -59.18 30.09 0.43
C SER A 14 -57.92 30.73 -0.15
N CYS A 15 -57.83 32.06 -0.09
CA CYS A 15 -56.55 32.75 -0.17
C CYS A 15 -55.72 32.37 1.05
N VAL A 16 -54.98 31.26 0.96
CA VAL A 16 -53.86 31.01 1.88
C VAL A 16 -52.77 31.98 1.48
N ARG A 17 -52.69 33.13 2.17
CA ARG A 17 -51.47 33.93 2.18
C ARG A 17 -50.36 33.02 2.73
N PRO A 18 -49.23 32.81 2.03
CA PRO A 18 -48.12 32.10 2.61
C PRO A 18 -47.59 32.95 3.78
N THR A 19 -47.88 32.55 5.01
CA THR A 19 -47.20 33.07 6.19
C THR A 19 -45.77 32.56 6.11
N LEU A 20 -44.83 33.42 5.71
CA LEU A 20 -43.42 33.14 5.86
C LEU A 20 -43.15 32.93 7.36
N ASN A 21 -42.91 31.67 7.76
CA ASN A 21 -42.54 31.33 9.13
C ASN A 21 -41.22 32.01 9.47
N ALA A 22 -41.26 33.10 10.23
CA ALA A 22 -40.10 33.93 10.57
C ALA A 22 -38.96 33.12 11.24
N SER A 23 -39.27 32.03 11.94
CA SER A 23 -38.28 31.10 12.52
C SER A 23 -37.42 30.41 11.46
N SER A 24 -38.03 29.93 10.37
CA SER A 24 -37.31 29.26 9.28
C SER A 24 -36.38 30.21 8.51
N ALA A 25 -36.73 31.50 8.43
CA ALA A 25 -35.90 32.52 7.82
C ALA A 25 -34.66 32.85 8.67
N LEU A 26 -34.82 32.91 10.00
CA LEU A 26 -33.70 33.12 10.92
C LEU A 26 -32.73 31.93 10.93
N GLU A 27 -33.24 30.70 10.94
CA GLU A 27 -32.41 29.49 10.83
C GLU A 27 -31.62 29.45 9.51
N ALA A 28 -32.21 29.89 8.41
CA ALA A 28 -31.53 30.00 7.12
C ALA A 28 -30.39 31.04 7.14
N ILE A 29 -30.60 32.16 7.84
CA ILE A 29 -29.58 33.20 8.02
C ILE A 29 -28.43 32.67 8.88
N ASP A 30 -28.73 32.01 10.00
CA ASP A 30 -27.71 31.43 10.88
C ASP A 30 -26.87 30.37 10.16
N ASN A 31 -27.50 29.53 9.34
CA ASN A 31 -26.80 28.55 8.52
C ASN A 31 -25.90 29.21 7.47
N ARG A 32 -26.34 30.34 6.89
CA ARG A 32 -25.53 31.12 5.95
C ARG A 32 -24.35 31.79 6.64
N ILE A 33 -24.54 32.34 7.85
CA ILE A 33 -23.46 32.91 8.67
C ILE A 33 -22.43 31.84 9.02
N LYS A 34 -22.87 30.66 9.46
CA LYS A 34 -21.97 29.52 9.74
C LYS A 34 -21.19 29.07 8.50
N LYS A 35 -21.83 29.05 7.33
CA LYS A 35 -21.17 28.74 6.05
C LYS A 35 -20.08 29.77 5.73
N LEU A 36 -20.39 31.06 5.83
CA LEU A 36 -19.45 32.14 5.59
C LEU A 36 -18.28 32.16 6.59
N GLN A 37 -18.55 31.88 7.86
CA GLN A 37 -17.50 31.75 8.89
C GLN A 37 -16.56 30.59 8.58
N LYS A 38 -17.09 29.46 8.11
CA LYS A 38 -16.28 28.33 7.67
C LYS A 38 -15.45 28.67 6.44
N GLU A 39 -16.01 29.43 5.50
CA GLU A 39 -15.31 29.87 4.29
C GLU A 39 -14.21 30.89 4.60
N ALA A 40 -14.42 31.79 5.55
CA ALA A 40 -13.42 32.76 6.00
C ALA A 40 -12.24 32.13 6.77
N GLN A 41 -12.40 30.89 7.26
CA GLN A 41 -11.34 30.13 7.95
C GLN A 41 -10.50 29.27 7.01
N LEU A 42 -10.80 29.23 5.71
CA LEU A 42 -10.04 28.44 4.74
C LEU A 42 -8.66 29.05 4.53
N SER A 43 -7.64 28.18 4.58
CA SER A 43 -6.28 28.52 4.21
C SER A 43 -6.15 28.56 2.67
N PRO A 44 -5.28 29.42 2.11
CA PRO A 44 -4.98 29.41 0.68
C PRO A 44 -4.43 28.06 0.18
N GLU A 45 -3.97 27.18 1.07
CA GLU A 45 -3.44 25.84 0.74
C GLU A 45 -4.51 24.73 0.79
N ASP A 46 -5.77 25.06 1.08
CA ASP A 46 -6.81 24.04 1.22
C ASP A 46 -7.26 23.47 -0.14
N ASN A 47 -7.15 22.15 -0.31
CA ASN A 47 -7.57 21.44 -1.53
C ASN A 47 -9.05 21.63 -1.90
N SER A 48 -9.89 22.02 -0.93
CA SER A 48 -11.32 22.29 -1.17
C SER A 48 -11.58 23.54 -2.02
N LEU A 49 -10.57 24.41 -2.20
CA LEU A 49 -10.65 25.58 -3.07
C LEU A 49 -10.79 25.20 -4.54
N LEU A 50 -10.22 24.07 -4.98
CA LEU A 50 -10.25 23.63 -6.38
C LEU A 50 -11.67 23.49 -6.94
N ASP A 51 -12.58 22.94 -6.14
CA ASP A 51 -13.95 22.70 -6.54
C ASP A 51 -14.81 23.98 -6.50
N ARG A 52 -14.39 24.99 -5.72
CA ARG A 52 -15.16 26.20 -5.38
C ARG A 52 -14.49 27.47 -5.92
N PRO A 53 -14.70 27.81 -7.20
CA PRO A 53 -14.14 29.00 -7.82
C PRO A 53 -14.74 30.30 -7.28
N GLU A 54 -15.90 30.23 -6.62
CA GLU A 54 -16.53 31.36 -5.92
C GLU A 54 -15.59 31.98 -4.87
N LEU A 55 -14.71 31.18 -4.27
CA LEU A 55 -13.84 31.58 -3.17
C LEU A 55 -12.46 32.09 -3.65
N TRP A 56 -12.23 32.18 -4.95
CA TRP A 56 -10.92 32.58 -5.50
C TRP A 56 -10.70 34.09 -5.51
N GLN A 57 -11.76 34.86 -5.28
CA GLN A 57 -11.70 36.31 -5.23
C GLN A 57 -10.91 36.77 -4.00
N GLY A 58 -9.83 37.53 -4.23
CA GLY A 58 -8.98 38.06 -3.16
C GLY A 58 -7.85 37.12 -2.71
N LEU A 59 -7.68 35.96 -3.37
CA LEU A 59 -6.47 35.14 -3.20
C LEU A 59 -5.28 35.76 -3.94
N PRO A 60 -4.03 35.41 -3.56
CA PRO A 60 -2.85 35.84 -4.30
C PRO A 60 -2.89 35.41 -5.77
N ASP A 61 -2.45 36.28 -6.66
CA ASP A 61 -2.56 36.10 -8.12
C ASP A 61 -1.99 34.76 -8.62
N GLN A 62 -0.81 34.39 -8.13
CA GLN A 62 -0.16 33.11 -8.47
C GLN A 62 -1.01 31.91 -8.06
N LYS A 63 -1.68 31.99 -6.90
CA LYS A 63 -2.52 30.90 -6.40
C LYS A 63 -3.78 30.76 -7.24
N VAL A 64 -4.38 31.86 -7.69
CA VAL A 64 -5.54 31.83 -8.60
C VAL A 64 -5.18 31.13 -9.91
N LEU A 65 -4.00 31.41 -10.46
CA LEU A 65 -3.51 30.74 -11.67
C LEU A 65 -3.24 29.25 -11.46
N GLU A 66 -2.61 28.88 -10.34
CA GLU A 66 -2.35 27.49 -9.99
C GLU A 66 -3.68 26.70 -9.84
N LEU A 67 -4.65 27.27 -9.12
CA LEU A 67 -5.97 26.67 -8.93
C LEU A 67 -6.72 26.53 -10.25
N TYR A 68 -6.64 27.53 -11.14
CA TYR A 68 -7.21 27.46 -12.48
C TYR A 68 -6.60 26.32 -13.30
N GLN A 69 -5.27 26.22 -13.33
CA GLN A 69 -4.55 25.17 -14.05
C GLN A 69 -4.90 23.78 -13.49
N GLN A 70 -4.83 23.62 -12.17
CA GLN A 70 -5.19 22.36 -11.49
C GLN A 70 -6.64 21.98 -11.74
N ARG A 71 -7.58 22.93 -11.68
CA ARG A 71 -9.00 22.68 -11.98
C ARG A 71 -9.20 22.26 -13.44
N LYS A 72 -8.53 22.92 -14.38
CA LYS A 72 -8.60 22.58 -15.81
C LYS A 72 -8.01 21.19 -16.10
N ILE A 73 -6.88 20.84 -15.47
CA ILE A 73 -6.23 19.53 -15.60
C ILE A 73 -7.09 18.44 -14.97
N ASN A 74 -7.54 18.63 -13.72
CA ASN A 74 -8.30 17.62 -12.97
C ASN A 74 -9.67 17.34 -13.58
N LEU A 75 -10.38 18.37 -14.04
CA LEU A 75 -11.69 18.20 -14.66
C LEU A 75 -11.58 17.77 -16.13
N GLY A 76 -10.51 18.13 -16.84
CA GLY A 76 -10.27 17.77 -18.23
C GLY A 76 -11.49 18.05 -19.12
N LYS A 77 -12.10 16.99 -19.67
CA LYS A 77 -13.31 17.08 -20.52
C LYS A 77 -14.56 17.54 -19.78
N HIS A 78 -14.61 17.36 -18.46
CA HIS A 78 -15.74 17.80 -17.62
C HIS A 78 -15.57 19.26 -17.15
N TYR A 79 -14.48 19.92 -17.54
CA TYR A 79 -14.26 21.32 -17.22
C TYR A 79 -15.39 22.17 -17.80
N ARG A 80 -16.00 22.98 -16.94
CA ARG A 80 -17.00 23.97 -17.33
C ARG A 80 -16.59 25.32 -16.78
N ARG A 81 -16.64 26.30 -17.67
CA ARG A 81 -16.34 27.69 -17.34
C ARG A 81 -17.31 28.21 -16.28
N ASN A 82 -16.78 28.89 -15.27
CA ASN A 82 -17.56 29.62 -14.30
C ASN A 82 -17.24 31.13 -14.34
N LYS A 83 -18.23 31.96 -14.04
CA LYS A 83 -18.09 33.42 -14.03
C LYS A 83 -17.15 33.88 -12.92
N ASP A 84 -17.25 33.28 -11.74
CA ASP A 84 -16.44 33.68 -10.57
C ASP A 84 -14.96 33.33 -10.74
N GLU A 85 -14.69 32.24 -11.47
CA GLU A 85 -13.34 31.85 -11.89
C GLU A 85 -12.76 32.88 -12.87
N PHE A 86 -13.56 33.30 -13.85
CA PHE A 86 -13.15 34.30 -14.83
C PHE A 86 -12.87 35.67 -14.18
N THR A 87 -13.72 36.11 -13.25
CA THR A 87 -13.50 37.36 -12.54
C THR A 87 -12.27 37.30 -11.66
N ALA A 88 -12.02 36.17 -10.99
CA ALA A 88 -10.80 35.97 -10.22
C ALA A 88 -9.54 36.01 -11.10
N LEU A 89 -9.57 35.40 -12.30
CA LEU A 89 -8.45 35.43 -13.25
C LEU A 89 -8.14 36.83 -13.77
N ILE A 90 -9.16 37.62 -14.08
CA ILE A 90 -8.97 39.03 -14.48
C ILE A 90 -8.45 39.85 -13.30
N ALA A 91 -8.99 39.64 -12.10
CA ALA A 91 -8.54 40.35 -10.90
C ALA A 91 -7.07 40.03 -10.56
N ALA A 92 -6.62 38.81 -10.87
CA ALA A 92 -5.24 38.35 -10.68
C ALA A 92 -4.26 38.87 -11.75
N SER A 93 -4.74 39.50 -12.81
CA SER A 93 -3.86 40.06 -13.85
C SER A 93 -3.34 41.43 -13.45
N SER A 94 -2.03 41.64 -13.52
CA SER A 94 -1.36 42.89 -13.14
C SER A 94 -1.60 44.02 -14.15
N ASP A 95 -1.66 43.67 -15.44
CA ASP A 95 -1.72 44.62 -16.55
C ASP A 95 -2.97 44.41 -17.38
N ILE A 96 -3.43 45.48 -18.03
CA ILE A 96 -4.60 45.44 -18.91
C ILE A 96 -4.38 44.46 -20.08
N HIS A 97 -3.16 44.41 -20.62
CA HIS A 97 -2.83 43.51 -21.72
C HIS A 97 -2.86 42.03 -21.28
N THR A 98 -2.35 41.72 -20.09
CA THR A 98 -2.39 40.36 -19.56
C THR A 98 -3.82 39.96 -19.19
N ALA A 99 -4.64 40.90 -18.73
CA ALA A 99 -6.09 40.72 -18.52
C ALA A 99 -6.81 40.35 -19.82
N GLU A 100 -6.53 41.07 -20.91
CA GLU A 100 -7.11 40.80 -22.24
C GLU A 100 -6.67 39.43 -22.77
N MET A 101 -5.37 39.09 -22.63
CA MET A 101 -4.85 37.78 -23.02
C MET A 101 -5.47 36.64 -22.21
N ALA A 102 -5.58 36.80 -20.89
CA ALA A 102 -6.20 35.81 -20.01
C ALA A 102 -7.68 35.64 -20.34
N ALA A 103 -8.38 36.75 -20.62
CA ALA A 103 -9.78 36.72 -21.02
C ALA A 103 -9.98 35.98 -22.35
N HIS A 104 -9.11 36.25 -23.33
CA HIS A 104 -9.11 35.53 -24.60
C HIS A 104 -8.78 34.04 -24.41
N ALA A 105 -7.75 33.70 -23.64
CA ALA A 105 -7.38 32.31 -23.37
C ALA A 105 -8.47 31.52 -22.63
N TYR A 106 -9.22 32.18 -21.75
CA TYR A 106 -10.32 31.58 -21.02
C TYR A 106 -11.55 31.31 -21.91
N THR A 107 -11.87 32.28 -22.78
CA THR A 107 -13.07 32.25 -23.63
C THR A 107 -12.85 31.51 -24.95
N ALA A 108 -11.62 31.39 -25.42
CA ALA A 108 -11.25 30.70 -26.65
C ALA A 108 -11.84 29.28 -26.69
N GLU A 109 -12.69 29.00 -27.67
CA GLU A 109 -13.22 27.66 -27.89
C GLU A 109 -12.11 26.76 -28.48
N GLU A 110 -12.32 25.44 -28.47
CA GLU A 110 -11.40 24.50 -29.11
C GLU A 110 -11.17 24.83 -30.59
N GLY A 111 -12.20 25.37 -31.28
CA GLY A 111 -12.10 25.85 -32.64
C GLY A 111 -11.23 27.09 -32.81
N ASP A 112 -11.18 27.99 -31.83
CA ASP A 112 -10.32 29.17 -31.85
C ASP A 112 -8.87 28.82 -31.50
N MET A 113 -8.66 27.89 -30.56
CA MET A 113 -7.34 27.32 -30.28
C MET A 113 -6.77 26.61 -31.50
N PHE A 114 -7.58 25.80 -32.20
CA PHE A 114 -7.19 25.14 -33.45
C PHE A 114 -6.90 26.15 -34.56
N ARG A 115 -7.73 27.19 -34.73
CA ARG A 115 -7.46 28.28 -35.67
C ARG A 115 -6.19 29.04 -35.34
N ASN A 116 -5.92 29.29 -34.07
CA ASN A 116 -4.70 29.97 -33.63
C ASN A 116 -3.47 29.10 -33.87
N GLN A 117 -3.55 27.79 -33.62
CA GLN A 117 -2.49 26.84 -34.01
C GLN A 117 -2.27 26.84 -35.53
N LEU A 118 -3.34 26.79 -36.32
CA LEU A 118 -3.26 26.80 -37.78
C LEU A 118 -2.72 28.12 -38.33
N ASN A 119 -3.10 29.24 -37.72
CA ASN A 119 -2.61 30.58 -38.06
C ASN A 119 -1.17 30.79 -37.62
N TYR A 120 -0.76 30.23 -36.47
CA TYR A 120 0.62 30.24 -36.00
C TYR A 120 1.51 29.41 -36.92
N GLN A 121 1.08 28.19 -37.24
CA GLN A 121 1.69 27.34 -38.25
C GLN A 121 1.79 28.07 -39.60
N SER A 122 0.67 28.62 -40.11
CA SER A 122 0.65 29.35 -41.38
C SER A 122 1.58 30.58 -41.38
N LYS A 123 1.62 31.38 -40.31
CA LYS A 123 2.53 32.53 -40.19
C LYS A 123 4.01 32.12 -40.11
N MET A 124 4.31 30.99 -39.46
CA MET A 124 5.65 30.38 -39.50
C MET A 124 6.04 29.93 -40.90
N TYR A 125 5.11 29.36 -41.67
CA TYR A 125 5.37 28.93 -43.05
C TYR A 125 5.48 30.08 -44.07
N HIS A 126 4.87 31.24 -43.83
CA HIS A 126 4.82 32.35 -44.82
C HIS A 126 5.86 33.46 -44.58
N ASN A 127 6.51 33.53 -43.41
CA ASN A 127 7.61 34.47 -43.18
C ASN A 127 8.93 33.87 -43.69
N ARG A 128 9.12 33.93 -45.01
CA ARG A 128 10.36 33.70 -45.77
C ARG A 128 10.78 32.24 -46.03
N GLY A 129 10.03 31.50 -46.85
CA GLY A 129 10.57 30.51 -47.81
C GLY A 129 11.49 29.36 -47.34
N ASN A 130 11.86 29.31 -46.07
CA ASN A 130 12.63 28.26 -45.44
C ASN A 130 11.65 27.52 -44.53
N PHE A 131 11.62 26.20 -44.67
CA PHE A 131 11.08 25.31 -43.64
C PHE A 131 11.80 25.64 -42.32
N MET A 132 11.14 26.33 -41.41
CA MET A 132 11.50 26.30 -39.99
C MET A 132 10.95 24.98 -39.45
N ALA A 133 11.62 23.87 -39.77
CA ALA A 133 11.56 22.72 -38.90
C ALA A 133 12.57 23.04 -37.79
N ASP A 134 12.12 23.12 -36.54
CA ASP A 134 13.00 23.24 -35.34
C ASP A 134 14.00 22.06 -35.23
N GLU A 135 13.98 21.13 -36.17
CA GLU A 135 14.87 19.97 -36.30
C GLU A 135 16.35 20.33 -36.57
N ILE A 136 16.65 21.61 -36.84
CA ILE A 136 18.01 22.14 -37.04
C ILE A 136 18.22 23.42 -36.21
N GLU A 137 17.69 23.46 -34.99
CA GLU A 137 18.20 24.41 -34.00
C GLU A 137 19.59 23.93 -33.53
N GLU A 138 20.55 24.83 -33.41
CA GLU A 138 21.89 24.48 -32.96
C GLU A 138 21.82 24.11 -31.48
N ASP A 139 22.40 22.98 -31.07
CA ASP A 139 22.34 22.51 -29.68
C ASP A 139 22.88 23.61 -28.72
N GLU A 140 22.00 24.24 -27.96
CA GLU A 140 22.36 25.29 -26.99
C GLU A 140 23.01 24.74 -25.72
N TYR A 141 23.18 23.41 -25.63
CA TYR A 141 23.73 22.68 -24.48
C TYR A 141 22.96 22.89 -23.17
N ASP A 142 21.64 23.07 -23.24
CA ASP A 142 20.74 23.28 -22.11
C ASP A 142 20.00 22.00 -21.64
N GLU A 143 19.92 20.98 -22.49
CA GLU A 143 19.34 19.68 -22.16
C GLU A 143 20.34 18.50 -22.29
N TYR A 144 20.23 17.53 -21.38
CA TYR A 144 21.03 16.30 -21.43
C TYR A 144 20.44 15.26 -22.39
N PRO A 145 21.28 14.43 -23.05
CA PRO A 145 20.81 13.27 -23.79
C PRO A 145 20.08 12.27 -22.89
N THR A 146 19.20 11.46 -23.48
CA THR A 146 18.34 10.49 -22.76
C THR A 146 19.12 9.56 -21.82
N ASP A 147 20.26 9.00 -22.27
CA ASP A 147 21.09 8.11 -21.44
C ASP A 147 21.59 8.81 -20.16
N VAL A 148 21.93 10.10 -20.27
CA VAL A 148 22.40 10.90 -19.13
C VAL A 148 21.22 11.24 -18.22
N GLN A 149 20.04 11.52 -18.78
CA GLN A 149 18.82 11.73 -18.00
C GLN A 149 18.49 10.48 -17.16
N GLU A 150 18.62 9.26 -17.71
CA GLU A 150 18.43 8.00 -16.96
C GLU A 150 19.43 7.85 -15.79
N VAL A 151 20.70 8.22 -16.00
CA VAL A 151 21.70 8.23 -14.91
C VAL A 151 21.32 9.23 -13.81
N VAL A 152 20.84 10.41 -14.19
CA VAL A 152 20.39 11.43 -13.24
C VAL A 152 19.14 10.96 -12.50
N GLU A 153 18.19 10.29 -13.15
CA GLU A 153 17.02 9.68 -12.52
C GLU A 153 17.41 8.61 -11.50
N ASN A 154 18.25 7.66 -11.87
CA ASN A 154 18.78 6.65 -10.94
C ASN A 154 19.46 7.30 -9.72
N PHE A 155 20.21 8.39 -9.95
CA PHE A 155 20.82 9.14 -8.85
C PHE A 155 19.79 9.80 -7.94
N ARG A 156 18.71 10.36 -8.50
CA ARG A 156 17.59 10.91 -7.72
C ARG A 156 16.91 9.83 -6.89
N ASP A 157 16.69 8.63 -7.43
CA ASP A 157 16.14 7.50 -6.70
C ASP A 157 17.03 7.09 -5.52
N HIS A 158 18.34 7.03 -5.73
CA HIS A 158 19.30 6.78 -4.65
C HIS A 158 19.23 7.85 -3.56
N LEU A 159 19.11 9.13 -3.94
CA LEU A 159 18.96 10.22 -2.98
C LEU A 159 17.63 10.13 -2.21
N GLU A 160 16.55 9.68 -2.85
CA GLU A 160 15.28 9.42 -2.19
C GLU A 160 15.42 8.31 -1.14
N PHE A 161 16.03 7.16 -1.49
CA PHE A 161 16.29 6.10 -0.53
C PHE A 161 17.18 6.57 0.63
N ASN A 162 18.19 7.40 0.36
CA ASN A 162 19.04 7.98 1.40
C ASN A 162 18.25 8.92 2.32
N ARG A 163 17.32 9.70 1.78
CA ARG A 163 16.43 10.57 2.56
C ARG A 163 15.50 9.75 3.44
N VAL A 164 14.86 8.72 2.90
CA VAL A 164 14.02 7.78 3.66
C VAL A 164 14.85 7.11 4.77
N ALA A 165 16.08 6.70 4.47
CA ALA A 165 16.97 6.11 5.45
C ALA A 165 17.37 7.07 6.58
N ALA A 166 17.62 8.34 6.26
CA ALA A 166 18.05 9.34 7.23
C ALA A 166 16.90 9.86 8.11
N TYR A 167 15.70 10.05 7.54
CA TYR A 167 14.60 10.72 8.24
C TYR A 167 13.45 9.79 8.62
N GLU A 168 13.09 8.82 7.79
CA GLU A 168 11.92 7.95 8.03
C GLU A 168 12.27 6.68 8.81
N LEU A 169 13.39 6.00 8.49
CA LEU A 169 13.77 4.78 9.21
C LEU A 169 14.00 5.01 10.71
N PRO A 170 14.59 6.13 11.17
CA PRO A 170 14.66 6.42 12.60
C PRO A 170 13.29 6.58 13.25
N LEU A 171 12.26 7.06 12.52
CA LEU A 171 10.90 7.15 13.04
C LEU A 171 10.27 5.77 13.24
N LEU A 172 10.66 4.75 12.47
CA LEU A 172 10.20 3.37 12.66
C LEU A 172 10.64 2.78 14.00
N THR A 173 11.70 3.31 14.63
CA THR A 173 12.14 2.86 15.95
C THR A 173 11.05 3.05 17.03
N LYS A 174 10.14 4.01 16.85
CA LYS A 174 8.97 4.22 17.72
C LYS A 174 8.05 3.01 17.80
N TYR A 175 8.03 2.18 16.75
CA TYR A 175 7.19 0.97 16.65
C TYR A 175 7.96 -0.32 16.98
N ARG A 176 9.20 -0.21 17.50
CA ARG A 176 10.01 -1.36 17.89
C ARG A 176 9.37 -2.11 19.05
N LYS A 177 9.29 -3.43 18.93
CA LYS A 177 8.87 -4.35 20.00
C LYS A 177 10.03 -5.28 20.33
N GLU A 178 10.32 -5.48 21.61
CA GLU A 178 11.34 -6.44 22.06
C GLU A 178 10.91 -7.88 21.73
N TYR A 179 11.84 -8.71 21.31
CA TYR A 179 11.58 -10.12 21.05
C TYR A 179 11.50 -10.89 22.37
N VAL A 180 10.29 -11.30 22.76
CA VAL A 180 10.08 -12.19 23.90
C VAL A 180 10.06 -13.63 23.38
N PRO A 181 11.10 -14.45 23.65
CA PRO A 181 11.10 -15.84 23.23
C PRO A 181 9.98 -16.62 23.95
N PRO A 182 9.27 -17.53 23.27
CA PRO A 182 8.29 -18.38 23.93
C PRO A 182 8.97 -19.26 24.98
N LYS A 183 8.34 -19.42 26.15
CA LYS A 183 8.84 -20.34 27.18
C LYS A 183 8.93 -21.76 26.62
N LYS A 184 10.01 -22.48 26.96
CA LYS A 184 10.21 -23.87 26.53
C LYS A 184 9.01 -24.72 26.97
N GLY A 185 8.36 -25.39 26.01
CA GLY A 185 7.21 -26.27 26.26
C GLY A 185 5.83 -25.60 26.21
N GLU A 186 5.72 -24.27 26.24
CA GLU A 186 4.41 -23.58 26.17
C GLU A 186 3.83 -23.62 24.75
N LYS A 187 4.67 -23.31 23.74
CA LYS A 187 4.28 -23.24 22.32
C LYS A 187 5.19 -24.12 21.46
N PRO A 188 5.06 -25.46 21.54
CA PRO A 188 5.90 -26.40 20.79
C PRO A 188 5.54 -26.49 19.29
N VAL A 189 4.41 -25.90 18.89
CA VAL A 189 3.87 -25.96 17.53
C VAL A 189 4.33 -24.77 16.71
N THR A 190 4.89 -25.06 15.54
CA THR A 190 5.30 -24.04 14.56
C THR A 190 4.39 -24.09 13.34
N TYR A 191 3.61 -23.03 13.15
CA TYR A 191 2.85 -22.79 11.92
C TYR A 191 3.71 -21.94 10.98
N ARG A 192 3.85 -22.40 9.74
CA ARG A 192 4.55 -21.67 8.69
C ARG A 192 3.57 -21.33 7.57
N TYR A 193 3.41 -20.02 7.39
CA TYR A 193 2.67 -19.39 6.30
C TYR A 193 3.66 -18.94 5.21
N THR A 194 3.19 -18.89 3.96
CA THR A 194 3.98 -18.39 2.83
C THR A 194 3.14 -17.29 2.17
N LYS A 195 3.71 -16.10 2.00
CA LYS A 195 3.03 -14.96 1.37
C LYS A 195 3.87 -14.47 0.20
N TYR A 196 3.23 -14.22 -0.94
CA TYR A 196 3.85 -13.62 -2.12
C TYR A 196 3.37 -12.17 -2.18
N PHE A 197 4.29 -11.22 -2.06
CA PHE A 197 3.94 -9.79 -2.08
C PHE A 197 3.77 -9.33 -3.52
N GLY A 198 2.65 -8.65 -3.82
CA GLY A 198 2.36 -8.11 -5.15
C GLY A 198 1.68 -9.08 -6.12
N GLU A 199 1.66 -10.38 -5.82
CA GLU A 199 1.11 -11.41 -6.71
C GLU A 199 0.14 -12.35 -5.97
N SER A 200 -0.97 -12.72 -6.63
CA SER A 200 -1.86 -13.76 -6.11
C SER A 200 -1.36 -15.13 -6.57
N HIS A 201 -0.79 -15.90 -5.64
CA HIS A 201 -0.19 -17.21 -5.95
C HIS A 201 -0.95 -18.36 -5.26
N PRO A 202 -1.36 -19.43 -5.97
CA PRO A 202 -2.19 -20.50 -5.40
C PRO A 202 -1.52 -21.25 -4.24
N ALA A 203 -0.19 -21.24 -4.15
CA ALA A 203 0.54 -21.86 -3.03
C ALA A 203 0.52 -21.02 -1.73
N GLU A 204 0.00 -19.80 -1.74
CA GLU A 204 -0.14 -18.94 -0.54
C GLU A 204 -1.10 -19.56 0.49
N ARG A 205 -2.16 -20.23 0.03
CA ARG A 205 -3.15 -20.86 0.91
C ARG A 205 -2.59 -22.04 1.71
N LYS A 206 -1.46 -22.62 1.29
CA LYS A 206 -0.85 -23.79 1.93
C LYS A 206 -0.23 -23.42 3.27
N VAL A 207 -0.69 -24.06 4.33
CA VAL A 207 -0.12 -23.95 5.68
C VAL A 207 0.62 -25.23 6.05
N SER A 208 1.76 -25.10 6.72
CA SER A 208 2.50 -26.25 7.25
C SER A 208 2.72 -26.14 8.75
N VAL A 209 2.42 -27.23 9.46
CA VAL A 209 2.63 -27.38 10.90
C VAL A 209 3.80 -28.32 11.16
N SER A 210 4.69 -27.94 12.06
CA SER A 210 5.74 -28.80 12.59
C SER A 210 5.84 -28.77 14.11
N VAL A 211 6.09 -29.93 14.70
CA VAL A 211 6.20 -30.15 16.15
C VAL A 211 7.29 -31.18 16.41
N LYS A 212 8.07 -31.01 17.47
CA LYS A 212 8.88 -32.11 18.01
C LYS A 212 8.07 -32.93 18.99
N VAL A 213 8.05 -34.25 18.82
CA VAL A 213 7.21 -35.13 19.65
C VAL A 213 7.69 -35.12 21.11
N SER A 214 9.00 -34.97 21.35
CA SER A 214 9.57 -34.82 22.69
C SER A 214 9.12 -33.57 23.44
N GLU A 215 8.70 -32.51 22.73
CA GLU A 215 8.26 -31.25 23.34
C GLU A 215 6.76 -31.27 23.69
N LEU A 216 6.03 -32.32 23.27
CA LEU A 216 4.64 -32.53 23.65
C LEU A 216 4.56 -33.12 25.07
N ALA A 217 3.61 -32.63 25.87
CA ALA A 217 3.30 -33.14 27.21
C ALA A 217 2.56 -34.50 27.17
N LEU A 218 3.24 -35.52 26.64
CA LEU A 218 2.74 -36.89 26.49
C LEU A 218 3.68 -37.86 27.21
N THR A 219 3.11 -38.89 27.83
CA THR A 219 3.88 -40.00 28.43
C THR A 219 4.62 -40.79 27.35
N ARG A 220 5.71 -41.49 27.68
CA ARG A 220 6.51 -42.28 26.72
C ARG A 220 5.67 -43.22 25.84
N GLU A 221 4.66 -43.86 26.40
CA GLU A 221 3.76 -44.78 25.68
C GLU A 221 2.81 -44.02 24.74
N GLN A 222 2.27 -42.89 25.19
CA GLN A 222 1.46 -42.00 24.37
C GLN A 222 2.28 -41.40 23.22
N GLN A 223 3.54 -41.04 23.46
CA GLN A 223 4.47 -40.60 22.42
C GLN A 223 4.74 -41.72 21.41
N HIS A 224 4.88 -42.96 21.86
CA HIS A 224 5.03 -44.10 20.96
C HIS A 224 3.78 -44.27 20.07
N LYS A 225 2.58 -44.25 20.66
CA LYS A 225 1.31 -44.25 19.93
C LYS A 225 1.19 -43.08 18.95
N PHE A 226 1.61 -41.87 19.34
CA PHE A 226 1.63 -40.68 18.48
C PHE A 226 2.48 -40.93 17.23
N LYS A 227 3.69 -41.46 17.43
CA LYS A 227 4.64 -41.75 16.35
C LYS A 227 4.09 -42.80 15.38
N LEU A 228 3.37 -43.79 15.88
CA LEU A 228 2.71 -44.81 15.07
C LEU A 228 1.55 -44.22 14.24
N LEU A 229 0.65 -43.44 14.86
CA LEU A 229 -0.48 -42.81 14.17
C LEU A 229 -0.02 -41.78 13.12
N ALA A 230 1.07 -41.06 13.40
CA ALA A 230 1.65 -40.11 12.46
C ALA A 230 2.20 -40.77 11.18
N GLY A 231 2.63 -42.04 11.26
CA GLY A 231 3.17 -42.82 10.15
C GLY A 231 4.28 -42.08 9.40
N VAL A 232 4.08 -41.87 8.09
CA VAL A 232 5.07 -41.24 7.19
C VAL A 232 5.35 -39.77 7.54
N ARG A 233 4.46 -39.10 8.28
CA ARG A 233 4.56 -37.68 8.66
C ARG A 233 5.57 -37.44 9.78
N TYR A 234 5.96 -38.48 10.51
CA TYR A 234 6.95 -38.42 11.59
C TYR A 234 8.36 -38.77 11.08
N ASP A 235 9.36 -37.97 11.44
CA ASP A 235 10.78 -38.21 11.12
C ASP A 235 11.54 -38.66 12.37
N HIS A 236 11.85 -39.97 12.47
CA HIS A 236 12.50 -40.55 13.64
C HIS A 236 13.94 -40.07 13.88
N VAL A 237 14.60 -39.46 12.88
CA VAL A 237 16.00 -39.00 13.03
C VAL A 237 16.03 -37.66 13.75
N ARG A 238 15.07 -36.78 13.45
CA ARG A 238 14.99 -35.42 14.00
C ARG A 238 13.93 -35.27 15.09
N ASP A 239 13.15 -36.32 15.33
CA ASP A 239 11.98 -36.34 16.21
C ASP A 239 10.90 -35.30 15.83
N ILE A 240 10.79 -34.96 14.54
CA ILE A 240 9.86 -33.94 14.03
C ILE A 240 8.67 -34.60 13.35
N PHE A 241 7.48 -34.27 13.83
CA PHE A 241 6.23 -34.47 13.11
C PHE A 241 5.94 -33.25 12.23
N LYS A 242 5.61 -33.47 10.95
CA LYS A 242 5.27 -32.40 10.03
C LYS A 242 4.10 -32.76 9.13
N MET A 243 3.14 -31.86 9.02
CA MET A 243 2.03 -31.97 8.07
C MET A 243 1.70 -30.61 7.43
N SER A 244 1.00 -30.64 6.31
CA SER A 244 0.51 -29.43 5.63
C SER A 244 -0.87 -29.67 5.06
N SER A 245 -1.65 -28.59 4.95
CA SER A 245 -2.95 -28.57 4.29
C SER A 245 -2.96 -27.51 3.20
N ASP A 246 -3.58 -27.86 2.08
CA ASP A 246 -3.83 -27.01 0.91
C ASP A 246 -5.26 -27.28 0.38
N LYS A 247 -6.17 -27.66 1.28
CA LYS A 247 -7.53 -28.11 0.94
C LYS A 247 -8.49 -26.94 0.76
N TYR A 248 -8.35 -25.92 1.61
CA TYR A 248 -9.22 -24.76 1.66
C TYR A 248 -8.59 -23.57 0.93
N LEU A 249 -9.43 -22.62 0.51
CA LEU A 249 -8.99 -21.43 -0.20
C LEU A 249 -8.25 -20.46 0.74
N GLU A 250 -8.77 -20.30 1.96
CA GLU A 250 -8.18 -19.40 2.95
C GLU A 250 -7.07 -20.09 3.76
N PRO A 251 -5.88 -19.47 3.91
CA PRO A 251 -4.81 -20.03 4.74
C PRO A 251 -5.24 -20.19 6.21
N ALA A 252 -6.10 -19.30 6.72
CA ALA A 252 -6.65 -19.42 8.07
C ALA A 252 -7.47 -20.71 8.25
N GLN A 253 -8.30 -21.07 7.26
CA GLN A 253 -9.07 -22.32 7.28
C GLN A 253 -8.16 -23.55 7.23
N ASN A 254 -7.11 -23.51 6.40
CA ASN A 254 -6.10 -24.57 6.37
C ASN A 254 -5.35 -24.70 7.69
N ALA A 255 -5.09 -23.60 8.41
CA ALA A 255 -4.48 -23.63 9.73
C ALA A 255 -5.42 -24.25 10.79
N SER A 256 -6.70 -23.86 10.81
CA SER A 256 -7.71 -24.43 11.73
C SER A 256 -7.92 -25.93 11.49
N PHE A 257 -7.99 -26.35 10.23
CA PHE A 257 -8.06 -27.78 9.90
C PHE A 257 -6.84 -28.55 10.43
N LEU A 258 -5.64 -27.96 10.35
CA LEU A 258 -4.44 -28.58 10.89
C LEU A 258 -4.42 -28.61 12.43
N SER A 259 -5.02 -27.63 13.10
CA SER A 259 -5.16 -27.67 14.57
C SER A 259 -6.14 -28.75 14.99
N GLU A 260 -7.30 -28.87 14.35
CA GLU A 260 -8.29 -29.93 14.63
C GLU A 260 -7.67 -31.32 14.46
N VAL A 261 -6.98 -31.56 13.35
CA VAL A 261 -6.29 -32.84 13.12
C VAL A 261 -5.20 -33.12 14.15
N MET A 262 -4.51 -32.08 14.64
CA MET A 262 -3.51 -32.24 15.70
C MET A 262 -4.18 -32.60 17.03
N ASP A 263 -5.27 -31.94 17.38
CA ASP A 263 -6.03 -32.17 18.60
C ASP A 263 -6.66 -33.56 18.61
N ASP A 264 -7.21 -34.01 17.48
CA ASP A 264 -7.71 -35.38 17.30
C ASP A 264 -6.60 -36.42 17.48
N LEU A 265 -5.42 -36.16 16.91
CA LEU A 265 -4.26 -37.04 17.06
C LEU A 265 -3.84 -37.12 18.54
N ILE A 266 -3.78 -35.98 19.24
CA ILE A 266 -3.46 -35.93 20.66
C ILE A 266 -4.53 -36.65 21.49
N ALA A 267 -5.81 -36.43 21.20
CA ALA A 267 -6.93 -37.08 21.89
C ALA A 267 -6.88 -38.61 21.72
N GLU A 268 -6.65 -39.08 20.49
CA GLU A 268 -6.54 -40.51 20.21
C GLU A 268 -5.32 -41.12 20.92
N THR A 269 -4.20 -40.39 21.02
CA THR A 269 -3.03 -40.89 21.77
C THR A 269 -3.28 -41.03 23.27
N LYS A 270 -4.18 -40.21 23.84
CA LYS A 270 -4.54 -40.25 25.26
C LYS A 270 -5.61 -41.29 25.60
N ARG A 271 -6.51 -41.63 24.66
CA ARG A 271 -7.67 -42.52 24.88
C ARG A 271 -7.31 -43.91 25.39
N ASP A 272 -6.25 -44.52 24.85
CA ASP A 272 -5.73 -45.83 25.24
C ASP A 272 -4.21 -45.89 24.98
N ALA A 273 -3.39 -45.63 26.01
CA ALA A 273 -1.94 -45.47 25.84
C ALA A 273 -1.21 -46.78 25.46
N HIS A 274 -1.64 -47.93 26.00
CA HIS A 274 -0.95 -49.21 25.82
C HIS A 274 -1.37 -50.02 24.59
N LYS A 275 -2.42 -49.60 23.86
CA LYS A 275 -3.04 -50.38 22.76
C LYS A 275 -2.09 -50.74 21.61
N TYR A 276 -0.96 -50.05 21.49
CA TYR A 276 0.04 -50.25 20.44
C TYR A 276 1.46 -50.40 21.01
N ALA A 277 1.60 -50.98 22.21
CA ALA A 277 2.89 -51.20 22.84
C ALA A 277 3.73 -52.29 22.13
N ASP A 278 3.07 -53.24 21.49
CA ASP A 278 3.63 -54.38 20.76
C ASP A 278 4.07 -54.04 19.32
N VAL A 279 3.53 -52.97 18.73
CA VAL A 279 3.82 -52.59 17.34
C VAL A 279 5.11 -51.77 17.24
N PRO A 280 6.15 -52.23 16.52
CA PRO A 280 7.38 -51.46 16.37
C PRO A 280 7.19 -50.24 15.45
N LEU A 281 7.90 -49.15 15.75
CA LEU A 281 7.91 -47.94 14.91
C LEU A 281 8.47 -48.23 13.50
N ASP A 282 7.69 -47.95 12.47
CA ASP A 282 8.15 -48.03 11.08
C ASP A 282 9.12 -46.88 10.73
N LYS A 283 10.31 -47.25 10.24
CA LYS A 283 11.42 -46.35 9.86
C LYS A 283 11.76 -46.43 8.37
N ARG A 284 10.94 -47.09 7.55
CA ARG A 284 11.25 -47.34 6.13
C ARG A 284 11.26 -46.05 5.31
N HIS A 285 10.27 -45.17 5.49
CA HIS A 285 10.14 -43.90 4.74
C HIS A 285 11.28 -42.93 5.01
N THR A 286 11.68 -42.80 6.27
CA THR A 286 12.81 -41.98 6.72
C THR A 286 14.12 -42.53 6.18
N LYS A 287 14.38 -43.84 6.31
CA LYS A 287 15.55 -44.49 5.69
C LYS A 287 15.61 -44.22 4.19
N ALA A 288 14.50 -44.36 3.46
CA ALA A 288 14.44 -44.07 2.03
C ALA A 288 14.74 -42.59 1.71
N LYS A 289 14.15 -41.66 2.46
CA LYS A 289 14.39 -40.21 2.34
C LYS A 289 15.86 -39.85 2.58
N TYR A 290 16.48 -40.41 3.62
CA TYR A 290 17.89 -40.15 3.92
C TYR A 290 18.82 -40.88 2.94
N LYS A 291 18.49 -42.08 2.46
CA LYS A 291 19.26 -42.78 1.42
C LYS A 291 19.35 -41.96 0.13
N LYS A 292 18.25 -41.34 -0.31
CA LYS A 292 18.27 -40.42 -1.47
C LYS A 292 19.16 -39.20 -1.25
N LYS A 293 19.24 -38.70 0.00
CA LYS A 293 20.12 -37.56 0.36
C LYS A 293 21.58 -37.96 0.55
N GLN A 294 21.85 -39.21 0.92
CA GLN A 294 23.19 -39.72 1.26
C GLN A 294 24.17 -39.63 0.07
N HIS A 295 23.71 -39.69 -1.18
CA HIS A 295 24.58 -39.52 -2.35
C HIS A 295 25.12 -38.10 -2.56
N ARG A 296 24.50 -37.05 -1.98
CA ARG A 296 24.86 -35.65 -2.27
C ARG A 296 25.69 -34.95 -1.18
N LYS A 297 25.61 -35.36 0.09
CA LYS A 297 26.16 -34.57 1.22
C LYS A 297 26.52 -35.41 2.47
N LYS A 298 27.39 -36.40 2.36
CA LYS A 298 27.91 -37.10 3.56
C LYS A 298 29.37 -36.73 3.81
N ARG A 299 29.59 -35.71 4.65
CA ARG A 299 30.82 -35.60 5.46
C ARG A 299 30.61 -36.49 6.69
N VAL A 300 30.84 -37.80 6.54
CA VAL A 300 30.80 -38.74 7.69
C VAL A 300 32.13 -38.77 8.41
N TYR A 301 33.19 -38.38 7.70
CA TYR A 301 34.50 -38.23 8.28
C TYR A 301 34.50 -36.95 9.13
N GLU A 302 34.67 -37.14 10.42
CA GLU A 302 35.10 -36.09 11.33
C GLU A 302 36.62 -36.11 11.38
N PHE A 303 37.24 -34.96 11.63
CA PHE A 303 38.68 -34.92 11.83
C PHE A 303 39.02 -35.72 13.10
N PRO A 304 39.94 -36.70 13.05
CA PRO A 304 40.33 -37.43 14.24
C PRO A 304 40.84 -36.48 15.31
N LYS A 305 40.26 -36.55 16.51
CA LYS A 305 40.69 -35.70 17.64
C LYS A 305 42.16 -35.90 17.99
N GLU A 306 42.68 -37.11 17.78
CA GLU A 306 44.10 -37.44 18.00
C GLU A 306 45.04 -36.67 17.07
N TRP A 307 44.56 -36.16 15.94
CA TRP A 307 45.33 -35.35 15.01
C TRP A 307 45.21 -33.86 15.30
N GLU A 308 44.40 -33.47 16.28
CA GLU A 308 44.39 -32.09 16.76
C GLU A 308 45.78 -31.80 17.32
N ARG A 309 46.43 -30.76 16.78
CA ARG A 309 47.70 -30.25 17.28
C ARG A 309 47.38 -29.01 18.12
N PRO A 310 47.02 -29.15 19.40
CA PRO A 310 46.73 -27.99 20.23
C PRO A 310 47.99 -27.13 20.34
N ILE A 311 47.83 -25.85 20.03
CA ILE A 311 48.87 -24.85 20.21
C ILE A 311 49.08 -24.69 21.72
N VAL A 312 50.29 -24.93 22.21
CA VAL A 312 50.63 -24.73 23.63
C VAL A 312 50.44 -23.24 23.94
N PRO A 313 49.82 -22.85 25.08
CA PRO A 313 49.57 -21.43 25.41
C PRO A 313 50.82 -20.54 25.30
N GLU A 314 52.00 -21.08 25.59
CA GLU A 314 53.31 -20.42 25.53
C GLU A 314 53.76 -20.03 24.11
N SER A 315 53.21 -20.68 23.08
CA SER A 315 53.54 -20.40 21.67
C SER A 315 52.66 -19.32 21.03
N LYS A 316 51.71 -18.76 21.80
CA LYS A 316 50.93 -17.61 21.35
C LYS A 316 51.83 -16.38 21.37
N GLN A 317 52.29 -15.93 20.20
CA GLN A 317 53.00 -14.66 20.09
C GLN A 317 52.13 -13.54 20.68
N VAL A 318 52.71 -12.81 21.64
CA VAL A 318 52.10 -11.60 22.19
C VAL A 318 52.26 -10.50 21.15
N ASP A 319 51.14 -9.97 20.67
CA ASP A 319 51.14 -8.76 19.87
C ASP A 319 51.33 -7.56 20.81
N TRP A 320 52.58 -7.10 20.89
CA TRP A 320 52.97 -5.98 21.75
C TRP A 320 52.26 -4.67 21.38
N GLN A 321 51.87 -4.48 20.11
CA GLN A 321 51.12 -3.29 19.73
C GLN A 321 49.72 -3.30 20.35
N GLN A 322 49.03 -4.45 20.37
CA GLN A 322 47.73 -4.58 21.03
C GLN A 322 47.81 -4.34 22.54
N MET A 323 48.84 -4.88 23.22
CA MET A 323 49.00 -4.73 24.67
C MET A 323 49.37 -3.31 25.12
N LEU A 324 49.94 -2.48 24.24
CA LEU A 324 50.29 -1.10 24.54
C LEU A 324 49.17 -0.11 24.25
N THR A 325 48.13 -0.54 23.51
CA THR A 325 46.98 0.29 23.12
C THR A 325 45.73 0.09 23.99
N GLU A 326 45.70 -0.97 24.80
CA GLU A 326 44.75 -1.16 25.92
C GLU A 326 45.31 -0.53 27.21
#